data_AF-X1ALK6-F1
#
_entry.id   AF-X1ALK6-F1
#
_cell.length_a   1.000
_cell.length_b   1.000
_cell.length_c   1.000
_cell.angle_alpha   90.00
_cell.angle_beta   90.00
_cell.angle_gamma   90.00
#
_symmetry.space_group_name_H-M   'P 1'
#
loop_
_entity.id
_entity.type
_entity.pdbx_description
1 polymer ?
#
loop_
_entity_poly.entity_id
_entity_poly.type
_entity_poly.pdbx_seq_one_letter_code
_entity_poly.pdbx_strand_id
1 'polypeptide(L)'
;MRNFESDIYDTEASYLINKLYSFLGQANVDRALKKYQRSLDLSGPVVSEYTFKHRHPWWNAFRTFFDLKKNGKSIKRNLTPELKMLAADAKKISTLQRFMPTSVQNKYKRDLIDSDRAFDYLFEIQIAWHFYLQGNELQWYEDNGEKHPEFIVKTHNFDFNVECKRISVDISRRIKRQDFQRFVQELLPDIEKQGYAGNVDIVLDGRLDGNQIDSLASEVLELIKSGEIKGESAISLGQISLKLSKKSKKTVNIIEQDERLRMNLPNGANGVVFSSQKNGNYVVDPIQMILMSKKE
;
A
#
# COMPACT_ATOMS: atom_id res chain seq x y z
N MET A 1 -5.06 -0.44 14.18
CA MET A 1 -4.91 -1.44 15.27
C MET A 1 -4.11 -2.64 14.77
N ARG A 2 -2.84 -2.74 15.16
CA ARG A 2 -1.97 -3.93 14.98
C ARG A 2 -1.16 -4.13 16.26
N ASN A 3 -1.79 -4.52 17.36
CA ASN A 3 -1.11 -4.94 18.59
C ASN A 3 -1.52 -6.37 18.95
N PHE A 4 -1.31 -7.28 17.99
CA PHE A 4 -1.05 -8.67 18.33
C PHE A 4 0.41 -8.89 17.98
N GLU A 5 1.31 -8.49 18.88
CA GLU A 5 2.70 -8.89 18.77
C GLU A 5 2.72 -10.41 18.83
N SER A 6 2.80 -11.06 17.68
CA SER A 6 3.21 -12.45 17.66
C SER A 6 4.62 -12.47 18.24
N ASP A 7 4.79 -13.06 19.42
CA ASP A 7 6.09 -13.23 20.06
C ASP A 7 7.01 -13.98 19.10
N ILE A 8 7.81 -13.21 18.38
CA ILE A 8 8.89 -13.71 17.54
C ILE A 8 10.16 -13.27 18.19
N TYR A 9 10.96 -14.27 18.55
CA TYR A 9 12.31 -14.02 18.99
C TYR A 9 13.13 -13.53 17.78
N ASP A 10 13.92 -12.47 17.96
CA ASP A 10 14.74 -11.92 16.88
C ASP A 10 15.67 -12.97 16.24
N THR A 11 16.03 -14.01 17.01
CA THR A 11 16.86 -15.14 16.58
C THR A 11 16.15 -16.06 15.58
N GLU A 12 14.81 -16.19 15.63
CA GLU A 12 14.06 -17.08 14.72
C GLU A 12 13.63 -16.38 13.42
N ALA A 13 13.72 -15.06 13.34
CA ALA A 13 13.24 -14.27 12.20
C ALA A 13 13.81 -14.75 10.85
N SER A 14 15.13 -14.95 10.76
CA SER A 14 15.77 -15.43 9.52
C SER A 14 15.27 -16.81 9.08
N TYR A 15 15.11 -17.73 10.04
CA TYR A 15 14.60 -19.08 9.79
C TYR A 15 13.16 -19.03 9.26
N LEU A 16 12.29 -18.27 9.93
CA LEU A 16 10.89 -18.10 9.55
C LEU A 16 10.76 -17.52 8.14
N ILE A 17 11.50 -16.45 7.82
CA ILE A 17 11.47 -15.82 6.50
C ILE A 17 11.93 -16.81 5.42
N ASN A 18 12.98 -17.61 5.66
CA ASN A 18 13.40 -18.64 4.70
C ASN A 18 12.36 -19.75 4.53
N LYS A 19 11.65 -20.13 5.60
CA LYS A 19 10.57 -21.12 5.54
C LYS A 19 9.41 -20.61 4.68
N LEU A 20 9.03 -19.34 4.83
CA LEU A 20 8.03 -18.70 3.95
C LEU A 20 8.51 -18.63 2.50
N TYR A 21 9.76 -18.21 2.28
CA TYR A 21 10.35 -18.16 0.94
C TYR A 21 10.30 -19.52 0.23
N SER A 22 10.63 -20.60 0.93
CA SER A 22 10.52 -21.96 0.40
C SER A 22 9.07 -22.40 0.18
N PHE A 23 8.15 -22.05 1.09
CA PHE A 23 6.73 -22.35 0.95
C PHE A 23 6.12 -21.73 -0.31
N LEU A 24 6.37 -20.45 -0.56
CA LEU A 24 5.88 -19.72 -1.74
C LEU A 24 6.52 -20.21 -3.06
N GLY A 25 7.64 -20.93 -2.97
CA GLY A 25 8.45 -21.34 -4.11
C GLY A 25 9.45 -20.24 -4.47
N GLN A 26 10.73 -20.55 -4.26
CA GLN A 26 11.84 -19.62 -4.41
C GLN A 26 11.86 -18.91 -5.77
N ALA A 27 11.73 -19.69 -6.86
CA ALA A 27 11.69 -19.17 -8.22
C ALA A 27 10.51 -18.22 -8.49
N ASN A 28 9.37 -18.44 -7.83
CA ASN A 28 8.19 -17.57 -7.97
C ASN A 28 8.42 -16.24 -7.26
N VAL A 29 8.96 -16.29 -6.05
CA VAL A 29 9.31 -15.07 -5.29
C VAL A 29 10.39 -14.28 -6.02
N ASP A 30 11.44 -14.93 -6.54
CA ASP A 30 12.47 -14.26 -7.35
C ASP A 30 11.89 -13.57 -8.58
N ARG A 31 10.98 -14.25 -9.30
CA ARG A 31 10.29 -13.66 -10.45
C ARG A 31 9.42 -12.47 -10.05
N ALA A 32 8.69 -12.59 -8.94
CA ALA A 32 7.84 -11.52 -8.41
C ALA A 32 8.67 -10.31 -7.99
N LEU A 33 9.79 -10.52 -7.29
CA LEU A 33 10.72 -9.46 -6.89
C LEU A 33 11.36 -8.77 -8.10
N LYS A 34 11.74 -9.52 -9.15
CA LYS A 34 12.23 -8.92 -10.41
C LYS A 34 11.16 -8.06 -11.09
N LYS A 35 9.91 -8.54 -11.17
CA LYS A 35 8.79 -7.77 -11.73
C LYS A 35 8.50 -6.53 -10.91
N TYR A 36 8.54 -6.65 -9.58
CA TYR A 36 8.36 -5.55 -8.64
C TYR A 36 9.47 -4.50 -8.81
N GLN A 37 10.74 -4.92 -8.88
CA GLN A 37 11.86 -4.02 -9.13
C GLN A 37 11.71 -3.29 -10.47
N ARG A 38 11.42 -4.02 -11.55
CA ARG A 38 11.16 -3.41 -12.86
C ARG A 38 10.02 -2.40 -12.81
N SER A 39 8.97 -2.69 -12.03
CA SER A 39 7.87 -1.74 -11.86
C SER A 39 8.35 -0.47 -11.15
N LEU A 40 9.15 -0.59 -10.08
CA LEU A 40 9.75 0.57 -9.40
C LEU A 40 10.65 1.38 -10.32
N ASP A 41 11.48 0.71 -11.13
CA ASP A 41 12.44 1.37 -12.04
C ASP A 41 11.75 2.14 -13.17
N LEU A 42 10.62 1.61 -13.66
CA LEU A 42 9.82 2.25 -14.71
C LEU A 42 8.85 3.31 -14.17
N SER A 43 8.70 3.41 -12.84
CA SER A 43 7.72 4.29 -12.23
C SER A 43 8.30 5.64 -11.87
N GLY A 44 7.48 6.68 -12.01
CA GLY A 44 7.80 7.99 -11.44
C GLY A 44 7.96 7.91 -9.91
N PRO A 45 8.71 8.84 -9.31
CA PRO A 45 9.01 8.85 -7.87
C PRO A 45 7.75 8.81 -7.00
N VAL A 46 6.66 9.45 -7.43
CA VAL A 46 5.36 9.40 -6.74
C VAL A 46 4.83 7.97 -6.65
N VAL A 47 4.68 7.29 -7.79
CA VAL A 47 4.05 5.98 -7.83
C VAL A 47 4.93 4.93 -7.15
N SER A 48 6.25 5.06 -7.30
CA SER A 48 7.22 4.24 -6.57
C SER A 48 7.02 4.35 -5.05
N GLU A 49 6.98 5.57 -4.52
CA GLU A 49 6.91 5.83 -3.08
C GLU A 49 5.53 5.53 -2.47
N TYR A 50 4.46 5.95 -3.13
CA TYR A 50 3.11 5.95 -2.55
C TYR A 50 2.25 4.76 -3.00
N THR A 51 2.59 4.09 -4.10
CA THR A 51 1.81 2.98 -4.65
C THR A 51 2.56 1.68 -4.51
N PHE A 52 3.69 1.54 -5.21
CA PHE A 52 4.36 0.25 -5.34
C PHE A 52 4.91 -0.24 -4.00
N LYS A 53 5.50 0.64 -3.19
CA LYS A 53 5.96 0.29 -1.84
C LYS A 53 4.88 -0.34 -0.95
N HIS A 54 3.61 0.02 -1.17
CA HIS A 54 2.48 -0.47 -0.38
C HIS A 54 1.61 -1.48 -1.11
N ARG A 55 1.92 -1.77 -2.38
CA ARG A 55 1.11 -2.67 -3.22
C ARG A 55 1.11 -4.10 -2.69
N HIS A 56 2.24 -4.56 -2.15
CA HIS A 56 2.33 -5.89 -1.57
C HIS A 56 2.90 -5.81 -0.14
N PRO A 57 2.36 -6.60 0.81
CA PRO A 57 2.76 -6.57 2.22
C PRO A 57 4.24 -6.90 2.47
N TRP A 58 4.89 -7.63 1.56
CA TRP A 58 6.20 -8.24 1.84
C TRP A 58 7.34 -7.85 0.90
N TRP A 59 7.11 -7.25 -0.28
CA TRP A 59 8.19 -7.16 -1.28
C TRP A 59 9.37 -6.30 -0.84
N ASN A 60 9.13 -5.19 -0.16
CA ASN A 60 10.21 -4.41 0.42
C ASN A 60 10.96 -5.19 1.51
N ALA A 61 10.25 -5.89 2.39
CA ALA A 61 10.87 -6.70 3.45
C ALA A 61 11.73 -7.83 2.86
N PHE A 62 11.25 -8.54 1.84
CA PHE A 62 12.04 -9.55 1.14
C PHE A 62 13.30 -8.96 0.48
N ARG A 63 13.21 -7.80 -0.17
CA ARG A 63 14.38 -7.11 -0.73
C ARG A 63 15.40 -6.79 0.35
N THR A 64 14.98 -6.14 1.44
CA THR A 64 15.85 -5.83 2.58
C THR A 64 16.49 -7.10 3.15
N PHE A 65 15.72 -8.18 3.29
CA PHE A 65 16.22 -9.46 3.77
C PHE A 65 17.33 -10.03 2.87
N PHE A 66 17.11 -10.06 1.55
CA PHE A 66 18.09 -10.58 0.59
C PHE A 66 19.31 -9.67 0.46
N ASP A 67 19.14 -8.35 0.53
CA ASP A 67 20.25 -7.38 0.52
C ASP A 67 21.14 -7.54 1.75
N LEU A 68 20.55 -7.73 2.94
CA LEU A 68 21.31 -8.03 4.16
C LEU A 68 22.10 -9.32 4.01
N LYS A 69 21.47 -10.40 3.52
CA LYS A 69 22.13 -11.69 3.27
C LYS A 69 23.28 -11.56 2.28
N LYS A 70 23.07 -10.91 1.14
CA LYS A 70 24.07 -10.70 0.10
C LYS A 70 25.29 -9.95 0.63
N ASN A 71 25.08 -9.00 1.53
CA ASN A 71 26.14 -8.19 2.15
C ASN A 71 26.73 -8.83 3.42
N GLY A 72 26.39 -10.08 3.75
CA GLY A 72 26.88 -10.77 4.95
C GLY A 72 26.43 -10.13 6.27
N LYS A 73 25.37 -9.31 6.26
CA LYS A 73 24.85 -8.62 7.44
C LYS A 73 23.91 -9.54 8.23
N SER A 74 24.05 -9.48 9.56
CA SER A 74 23.18 -10.24 10.47
C SER A 74 21.74 -9.69 10.44
N ILE A 75 20.76 -10.56 10.14
CA ILE A 75 19.33 -10.21 10.18
C ILE A 75 18.92 -9.74 11.58
N LYS A 76 19.34 -10.47 12.63
CA LYS A 76 19.04 -10.13 14.03
C LYS A 76 19.48 -8.69 14.38
N ARG A 77 20.68 -8.28 13.95
CA ARG A 77 21.20 -6.94 14.24
C ARG A 77 20.58 -5.83 13.38
N ASN A 78 19.88 -6.18 12.31
CA ASN A 78 19.28 -5.26 11.35
C ASN A 78 17.77 -5.53 11.20
N LEU A 79 17.12 -5.98 12.27
CA LEU A 79 15.71 -6.37 12.24
C LEU A 79 14.83 -5.12 12.20
N THR A 80 14.40 -4.74 11.00
CA THR A 80 13.45 -3.64 10.81
C THR A 80 12.03 -4.07 11.20
N PRO A 81 11.10 -3.14 11.47
CA PRO A 81 9.70 -3.46 11.72
C PRO A 81 9.07 -4.29 10.59
N GLU A 82 9.43 -4.02 9.33
CA GLU A 82 8.94 -4.76 8.16
C GLU A 82 9.47 -6.20 8.13
N LEU A 83 10.72 -6.42 8.52
CA LEU A 83 11.29 -7.77 8.66
C LEU A 83 10.65 -8.53 9.81
N LYS A 84 10.39 -7.88 10.94
CA LYS A 84 9.67 -8.48 12.08
C LYS A 84 8.25 -8.87 11.67
N MET A 85 7.55 -8.01 10.92
CA MET A 85 6.23 -8.30 10.37
C MET A 85 6.25 -9.46 9.36
N LEU A 86 7.23 -9.50 8.45
CA LEU A 86 7.39 -10.61 7.51
C LEU A 86 7.61 -11.94 8.25
N ALA A 87 8.46 -11.93 9.27
CA ALA A 87 8.67 -13.10 10.12
C ALA A 87 7.39 -13.50 10.89
N ALA A 88 6.60 -12.52 11.36
CA ALA A 88 5.29 -12.73 12.01
C ALA A 88 4.35 -13.50 11.10
N ASP A 89 4.16 -13.01 9.89
CA ASP A 89 3.27 -13.67 8.94
C ASP A 89 3.81 -15.04 8.53
N ALA A 90 5.13 -15.18 8.36
CA ALA A 90 5.78 -16.46 8.11
C ALA A 90 5.51 -17.49 9.22
N LYS A 91 5.53 -17.08 10.49
CA LYS A 91 5.20 -17.95 11.63
C LYS A 91 3.76 -18.42 11.57
N LYS A 92 2.81 -17.50 11.36
CA LYS A 92 1.37 -17.80 11.24
C LYS A 92 1.13 -18.80 10.11
N ILE A 93 1.59 -18.47 8.89
CA ILE A 93 1.41 -19.31 7.70
C ILE A 93 2.03 -20.68 7.94
N SER A 94 3.27 -20.73 8.44
CA SER A 94 3.97 -22.00 8.54
C SER A 94 3.41 -22.93 9.62
N THR A 95 2.67 -22.37 10.58
CA THR A 95 1.92 -23.10 11.61
C THR A 95 0.58 -23.56 11.06
N LEU A 96 -0.20 -22.63 10.50
CA LEU A 96 -1.57 -22.89 10.04
C LEU A 96 -1.66 -23.79 8.81
N GLN A 97 -0.66 -23.73 7.91
CA GLN A 97 -0.64 -24.56 6.70
C GLN A 97 -0.73 -26.07 6.97
N ARG A 98 -0.34 -26.51 8.18
CA ARG A 98 -0.39 -27.93 8.58
C ARG A 98 -1.82 -28.45 8.69
N PHE A 99 -2.78 -27.56 8.88
CA PHE A 99 -4.22 -27.87 8.96
C PHE A 99 -4.94 -27.66 7.62
N MET A 100 -4.24 -27.14 6.60
CA MET A 100 -4.81 -26.86 5.29
C MET A 100 -4.66 -28.07 4.36
N PRO A 101 -5.71 -28.45 3.61
CA PRO A 101 -5.57 -29.32 2.47
C PRO A 101 -4.56 -28.82 1.44
N THR A 102 -4.03 -29.72 0.64
CA THR A 102 -3.02 -29.37 -0.38
C THR A 102 -3.58 -28.40 -1.43
N SER A 103 -4.86 -28.52 -1.75
CA SER A 103 -5.58 -27.60 -2.65
C SER A 103 -5.52 -26.15 -2.12
N VAL A 104 -5.87 -25.95 -0.84
CA VAL A 104 -5.81 -24.65 -0.14
C VAL A 104 -4.39 -24.13 -0.03
N GLN A 105 -3.42 -24.98 0.32
CA GLN A 105 -2.01 -24.57 0.38
C GLN A 105 -1.53 -24.04 -0.98
N ASN A 106 -1.91 -24.71 -2.08
CA ASN A 106 -1.53 -24.28 -3.43
C ASN A 106 -2.25 -22.99 -3.86
N LYS A 107 -3.53 -22.82 -3.52
CA LYS A 107 -4.28 -21.56 -3.67
C LYS A 107 -3.52 -20.42 -2.98
N TYR A 108 -3.19 -20.60 -1.70
CA TYR A 108 -2.51 -19.60 -0.89
C TYR A 108 -1.11 -19.26 -1.41
N LYS A 109 -0.32 -20.25 -1.87
CA LYS A 109 0.99 -19.97 -2.49
C LYS A 109 0.88 -19.03 -3.68
N ARG A 110 -0.11 -19.25 -4.55
CA ARG A 110 -0.35 -18.42 -5.73
C ARG A 110 -0.81 -17.02 -5.31
N ASP A 111 -1.82 -16.94 -4.44
CA ASP A 111 -2.48 -15.69 -4.14
C ASP A 111 -1.67 -14.79 -3.18
N LEU A 112 -0.82 -15.36 -2.31
CA LEU A 112 0.15 -14.61 -1.49
C LEU A 112 1.33 -14.05 -2.29
N ILE A 113 1.51 -14.46 -3.55
CA ILE A 113 2.49 -13.87 -4.48
C ILE A 113 1.81 -12.81 -5.37
N ASP A 114 0.49 -12.83 -5.45
CA ASP A 114 -0.26 -11.85 -6.21
C ASP A 114 -0.38 -10.54 -5.41
N SER A 115 0.21 -9.47 -5.96
CA SER A 115 0.14 -8.11 -5.43
C SER A 115 -1.27 -7.64 -5.12
N ASP A 116 -2.27 -8.07 -5.88
CA ASP A 116 -3.63 -7.55 -5.75
C ASP A 116 -4.46 -8.39 -4.76
N ARG A 117 -4.01 -9.61 -4.43
CA ARG A 117 -4.74 -10.54 -3.55
C ARG A 117 -4.08 -10.77 -2.20
N ALA A 118 -2.75 -10.66 -2.08
CA ALA A 118 -2.02 -11.08 -0.88
C ALA A 118 -2.59 -10.54 0.44
N PHE A 119 -3.07 -9.31 0.45
CA PHE A 119 -3.68 -8.71 1.65
C PHE A 119 -4.98 -9.38 2.09
N ASP A 120 -5.79 -9.91 1.18
CA ASP A 120 -7.04 -10.62 1.51
C ASP A 120 -6.71 -11.94 2.21
N TYR A 121 -5.74 -12.68 1.66
CA TYR A 121 -5.27 -13.93 2.25
C TYR A 121 -4.54 -13.73 3.58
N LEU A 122 -3.79 -12.63 3.75
CA LEU A 122 -3.21 -12.31 5.06
C LEU A 122 -4.26 -11.94 6.09
N PHE A 123 -5.38 -11.35 5.66
CA PHE A 123 -6.50 -11.11 6.55
C PHE A 123 -7.12 -12.44 7.00
N GLU A 124 -7.37 -13.38 6.08
CA GLU A 124 -7.85 -14.73 6.40
C GLU A 124 -6.91 -15.45 7.41
N ILE A 125 -5.61 -15.46 7.13
CA ILE A 125 -4.59 -16.02 8.03
C ILE A 125 -4.62 -15.35 9.41
N GLN A 126 -4.82 -14.04 9.47
CA GLN A 126 -4.88 -13.30 10.73
C GLN A 126 -6.09 -13.70 11.56
N ILE A 127 -7.25 -13.90 10.94
CA ILE A 127 -8.46 -14.37 11.62
C ILE A 127 -8.30 -15.82 12.09
N ALA A 128 -7.77 -16.71 11.25
CA ALA A 128 -7.45 -18.08 11.64
C ALA A 128 -6.46 -18.12 12.82
N TRP A 129 -5.42 -17.30 12.78
CA TRP A 129 -4.42 -17.18 13.84
C TRP A 129 -5.03 -16.76 15.19
N HIS A 130 -6.02 -15.85 15.17
CA HIS A 130 -6.74 -15.44 16.37
C HIS A 130 -7.41 -16.62 17.08
N PHE A 131 -8.16 -17.44 16.34
CA PHE A 131 -8.84 -18.61 16.90
C PHE A 131 -7.86 -19.72 17.32
N TYR A 132 -6.78 -19.91 16.56
CA TYR A 132 -5.71 -20.84 16.91
C TYR A 132 -5.06 -20.47 18.26
N LEU A 133 -4.77 -19.19 18.49
CA LEU A 133 -4.20 -18.73 19.76
C LEU A 133 -5.13 -18.90 20.97
N GLN A 134 -6.44 -18.99 20.73
CA GLN A 134 -7.43 -19.30 21.76
C GLN A 134 -7.55 -20.80 22.06
N GLY A 135 -6.76 -21.66 21.39
CA GLY A 135 -6.78 -23.11 21.57
C GLY A 135 -7.86 -23.83 20.78
N ASN A 136 -8.53 -23.16 19.84
CA ASN A 136 -9.52 -23.81 18.97
C ASN A 136 -8.86 -24.60 17.84
N GLU A 137 -9.51 -25.68 17.40
CA GLU A 137 -9.10 -26.43 16.21
C GLU A 137 -9.66 -25.75 14.95
N LEU A 138 -8.87 -25.76 13.88
CA LEU A 138 -9.23 -25.19 12.58
C LEU A 138 -9.33 -26.29 11.54
N GLN A 139 -10.43 -26.31 10.78
CA GLN A 139 -10.62 -27.20 9.65
C GLN A 139 -10.92 -26.40 8.38
N TRP A 140 -10.08 -26.56 7.36
CA TRP A 140 -10.23 -25.87 6.08
C TRP A 140 -11.02 -26.74 5.09
N TYR A 141 -11.83 -26.10 4.24
CA TYR A 141 -12.51 -26.77 3.14
C TYR A 141 -11.54 -27.07 2.00
N GLU A 142 -11.77 -28.15 1.25
CA GLU A 142 -11.05 -28.39 -0.01
C GLU A 142 -11.43 -27.34 -1.04
N ASP A 143 -10.45 -26.85 -1.81
CA ASP A 143 -10.70 -25.94 -2.93
C ASP A 143 -11.08 -26.75 -4.18
N ASN A 144 -12.36 -27.14 -4.26
CA ASN A 144 -12.95 -27.92 -5.36
C ASN A 144 -13.76 -27.03 -6.34
N GLY A 145 -13.69 -25.70 -6.21
CA GLY A 145 -14.43 -24.74 -7.02
C GLY A 145 -15.88 -24.47 -6.56
N GLU A 146 -16.34 -25.11 -5.48
CA GLU A 146 -17.61 -24.79 -4.85
C GLU A 146 -17.49 -23.60 -3.91
N LYS A 147 -18.61 -22.92 -3.65
CA LYS A 147 -18.65 -21.78 -2.73
C LYS A 147 -18.76 -22.29 -1.29
N HIS A 148 -17.70 -22.08 -0.53
CA HIS A 148 -17.64 -22.43 0.88
C HIS A 148 -17.12 -21.23 1.72
N PRO A 149 -17.42 -21.20 3.02
CA PRO A 149 -16.67 -20.39 3.98
C PRO A 149 -15.18 -20.74 3.92
N GLU A 150 -14.30 -19.87 4.43
CA GLU A 150 -12.86 -20.12 4.34
C GLU A 150 -12.42 -21.29 5.24
N PHE A 151 -12.94 -21.36 6.47
CA PHE A 151 -12.66 -22.47 7.40
C PHE A 151 -13.75 -22.60 8.48
N ILE A 152 -13.74 -23.74 9.17
CA ILE A 152 -14.53 -24.05 10.36
C ILE A 152 -13.64 -23.87 11.59
N VAL A 153 -14.18 -23.22 12.62
CA VAL A 153 -13.57 -23.19 13.96
C VAL A 153 -14.33 -24.19 14.82
N LYS A 154 -13.60 -25.17 15.38
CA LYS A 154 -14.15 -26.12 16.34
C LYS A 154 -13.80 -25.70 17.75
N THR A 155 -14.83 -25.50 18.56
CA THR A 155 -14.68 -25.18 19.98
C THR A 155 -15.08 -26.39 20.82
N HIS A 156 -15.03 -26.27 22.15
CA HIS A 156 -15.52 -27.34 23.02
C HIS A 156 -17.04 -27.59 22.91
N ASN A 157 -17.81 -26.55 22.57
CA ASN A 157 -19.28 -26.58 22.70
C ASN A 157 -20.01 -26.58 21.35
N PHE A 158 -19.44 -25.96 20.34
CA PHE A 158 -20.04 -25.82 19.02
C PHE A 158 -18.99 -25.53 17.95
N ASP A 159 -19.37 -25.80 16.71
CA ASP A 159 -18.59 -25.49 15.53
C ASP A 159 -19.26 -24.37 14.75
N PHE A 160 -18.47 -23.51 14.11
CA PHE A 160 -19.02 -22.45 13.26
C PHE A 160 -18.12 -22.16 12.06
N ASN A 161 -18.78 -21.71 11.00
CA ASN A 161 -18.14 -21.33 9.75
C ASN A 161 -17.62 -19.90 9.81
N VAL A 162 -16.42 -19.67 9.28
CA VAL A 162 -15.80 -18.35 9.18
C VAL A 162 -15.68 -17.94 7.72
N GLU A 163 -16.39 -16.88 7.37
CA GLU A 163 -16.27 -16.18 6.10
C GLU A 163 -15.46 -14.89 6.33
N CYS A 164 -14.38 -14.71 5.59
CA CYS A 164 -13.56 -13.50 5.69
C CYS A 164 -13.84 -12.58 4.51
N LYS A 165 -14.24 -11.33 4.77
CA LYS A 165 -14.42 -10.32 3.73
C LYS A 165 -13.64 -9.06 4.05
N ARG A 166 -12.64 -8.77 3.23
CA ARG A 166 -11.96 -7.47 3.26
C ARG A 166 -12.74 -6.47 2.41
N ILE A 167 -13.41 -5.54 3.08
CA ILE A 167 -14.07 -4.42 2.40
C ILE A 167 -13.01 -3.34 2.18
N SER A 168 -12.61 -3.12 0.93
CA SER A 168 -11.73 -2.01 0.60
C SER A 168 -12.49 -0.69 0.75
N VAL A 169 -11.89 0.26 1.46
CA VAL A 169 -12.39 1.64 1.57
C VAL A 169 -12.55 2.28 0.19
N ASP A 170 -11.78 1.83 -0.81
CA ASP A 170 -11.88 2.36 -2.17
C ASP A 170 -13.18 1.97 -2.90
N ILE A 171 -13.92 0.95 -2.45
CA ILE A 171 -15.18 0.52 -3.10
C ILE A 171 -16.27 1.58 -2.93
N SER A 172 -16.31 2.29 -1.79
CA SER A 172 -17.27 3.37 -1.56
C SER A 172 -16.78 4.72 -2.06
N ARG A 173 -15.49 4.88 -2.34
CA ARG A 173 -14.92 6.18 -2.74
C ARG A 173 -15.34 6.56 -4.16
N ARG A 174 -15.71 7.83 -4.32
CA ARG A 174 -15.92 8.46 -5.63
C ARG A 174 -14.62 8.66 -6.42
N ILE A 175 -13.50 8.78 -5.72
CA ILE A 175 -12.18 8.96 -6.31
C ILE A 175 -11.32 7.80 -5.84
N LYS A 176 -11.11 6.83 -6.74
CA LYS A 176 -10.28 5.67 -6.45
C LYS A 176 -8.84 6.12 -6.26
N ARG A 177 -8.14 5.49 -5.32
CA ARG A 177 -6.74 5.80 -5.03
C ARG A 177 -5.85 5.67 -6.29
N GLN A 178 -6.12 4.68 -7.14
CA GLN A 178 -5.37 4.49 -8.39
C GLN A 178 -5.54 5.67 -9.36
N ASP A 179 -6.77 6.18 -9.52
CA ASP A 179 -7.04 7.31 -10.42
C ASP A 179 -6.45 8.61 -9.86
N PHE A 180 -6.53 8.83 -8.54
CA PHE A 180 -5.80 9.92 -7.89
C PHE A 180 -4.29 9.84 -8.15
N GLN A 181 -3.69 8.66 -8.01
CA GLN A 181 -2.25 8.49 -8.22
C GLN A 181 -1.82 8.75 -9.66
N ARG A 182 -2.60 8.28 -10.65
CA ARG A 182 -2.38 8.61 -12.06
C ARG A 182 -2.47 10.11 -12.28
N PHE A 183 -3.48 10.76 -11.73
CA PHE A 183 -3.65 12.21 -11.85
C PHE A 183 -2.49 13.00 -11.23
N VAL A 184 -2.02 12.61 -10.05
CA VAL A 184 -0.82 13.19 -9.42
C VAL A 184 0.41 13.02 -10.30
N GLN A 185 0.57 11.84 -10.92
CA GLN A 185 1.71 11.53 -11.78
C GLN A 185 1.73 12.39 -13.06
N GLU A 186 0.57 12.66 -13.66
CA GLU A 186 0.45 13.55 -14.81
C GLU A 186 0.67 15.02 -14.42
N LEU A 187 0.11 15.45 -13.29
CA LEU A 187 0.06 16.86 -12.95
C LEU A 187 1.32 17.40 -12.26
N LEU A 188 1.75 16.78 -11.15
CA LEU A 188 2.72 17.40 -10.25
C LEU A 188 4.13 17.60 -10.83
N PRO A 189 4.68 16.67 -11.65
CA PRO A 189 5.98 16.89 -12.27
C PRO A 189 6.02 18.15 -13.15
N ASP A 190 4.92 18.48 -13.83
CA ASP A 190 4.86 19.64 -14.71
C ASP A 190 4.67 20.96 -13.96
N ILE A 191 3.91 20.97 -12.85
CA ILE A 191 3.87 22.12 -11.93
C ILE A 191 5.29 22.40 -11.39
N GLU A 192 6.01 21.33 -11.04
CA GLU A 192 7.35 21.44 -10.50
C GLU A 192 8.37 21.95 -11.53
N LYS A 193 8.31 21.45 -12.78
CA LYS A 193 9.15 21.93 -13.89
C LYS A 193 8.92 23.41 -14.20
N GLN A 194 7.71 23.91 -13.99
CA GLN A 194 7.39 25.34 -14.11
C GLN A 194 7.96 26.18 -12.96
N GLY A 195 8.62 25.56 -11.98
CA GLY A 195 9.30 26.25 -10.89
C GLY A 195 8.36 26.68 -9.76
N TYR A 196 7.22 26.00 -9.61
CA TYR A 196 6.24 26.27 -8.56
C TYR A 196 6.28 25.25 -7.42
N ALA A 197 5.82 25.71 -6.26
CA ALA A 197 5.62 24.94 -5.04
C ALA A 197 4.47 25.54 -4.22
N GLY A 198 3.89 24.76 -3.29
CA GLY A 198 2.74 25.19 -2.49
C GLY A 198 1.59 24.18 -2.53
N ASN A 199 0.35 24.66 -2.49
CA ASN A 199 -0.82 23.77 -2.38
C ASN A 199 -1.69 23.78 -3.64
N VAL A 200 -2.20 22.60 -3.98
CA VAL A 200 -3.20 22.36 -5.03
C VAL A 200 -4.36 21.59 -4.41
N ASP A 201 -5.46 22.28 -4.14
CA ASP A 201 -6.65 21.68 -3.54
C ASP A 201 -7.76 21.60 -4.59
N ILE A 202 -8.22 20.40 -4.94
CA ILE A 202 -9.24 20.18 -5.97
C ILE A 202 -10.45 19.49 -5.35
N VAL A 203 -11.63 20.07 -5.63
CA VAL A 203 -12.93 19.59 -5.17
C VAL A 203 -13.79 19.28 -6.39
N LEU A 204 -14.00 18.00 -6.66
CA LEU A 204 -14.82 17.52 -7.78
C LEU A 204 -16.30 17.44 -7.40
N ASP A 205 -17.20 17.71 -8.34
CA ASP A 205 -18.65 17.58 -8.13
C ASP A 205 -19.13 16.12 -8.13
N GLY A 206 -18.27 15.19 -8.56
CA GLY A 206 -18.61 13.78 -8.74
C GLY A 206 -17.41 12.83 -8.67
N ARG A 207 -17.45 11.77 -9.47
CA ARG A 207 -16.37 10.78 -9.57
C ARG A 207 -15.23 11.30 -10.46
N LEU A 208 -14.03 10.80 -10.20
CA LEU A 208 -12.93 10.90 -11.14
C LEU A 208 -12.76 9.53 -11.81
N ASP A 209 -13.06 9.45 -13.09
CA ASP A 209 -12.84 8.26 -13.89
C ASP A 209 -11.51 8.35 -14.66
N GLY A 210 -10.90 7.19 -14.91
CA GLY A 210 -9.55 7.10 -15.48
C GLY A 210 -9.39 7.68 -16.90
N ASN A 211 -10.49 7.97 -17.60
CA ASN A 211 -10.52 8.63 -18.92
C ASN A 211 -10.58 10.16 -18.83
N GLN A 212 -10.85 10.72 -17.66
CA GLN A 212 -10.93 12.16 -17.43
C GLN A 212 -9.62 12.76 -16.89
N ILE A 213 -8.67 11.89 -16.51
CA ILE A 213 -7.42 12.28 -15.85
C ILE A 213 -6.60 13.23 -16.71
N ASP A 214 -6.37 12.86 -17.97
CA ASP A 214 -5.47 13.61 -18.87
C ASP A 214 -6.07 15.00 -19.21
N SER A 215 -7.39 15.06 -19.42
CA SER A 215 -8.09 16.33 -19.66
C SER A 215 -8.08 17.22 -18.43
N LEU A 216 -8.33 16.67 -17.23
CA LEU A 216 -8.30 17.42 -15.99
C LEU A 216 -6.88 17.94 -15.68
N ALA A 217 -5.85 17.13 -15.92
CA ALA A 217 -4.46 17.53 -15.71
C ALA A 217 -4.08 18.68 -16.66
N SER A 218 -4.47 18.56 -17.92
CA SER A 218 -4.23 19.59 -18.94
C SER A 218 -4.90 20.92 -18.57
N GLU A 219 -6.17 20.88 -18.17
CA GLU A 219 -6.93 22.06 -17.74
C GLU A 219 -6.26 22.78 -16.55
N VAL A 220 -5.84 22.01 -15.53
CA VAL A 220 -5.14 22.59 -14.37
C VAL A 220 -3.79 23.20 -14.77
N LEU A 221 -3.04 22.54 -15.67
CA LEU A 221 -1.77 23.07 -16.17
C LEU A 221 -1.97 24.34 -17.00
N GLU A 222 -3.06 24.45 -17.76
CA GLU A 222 -3.41 25.66 -18.51
C GLU A 222 -3.73 26.84 -17.58
N LEU A 223 -4.49 26.62 -16.50
CA LEU A 223 -4.73 27.64 -15.48
C LEU A 223 -3.41 28.14 -14.85
N ILE A 224 -2.50 27.23 -14.52
CA ILE A 224 -1.19 27.61 -13.96
C ILE A 224 -0.37 28.39 -14.99
N LYS A 225 -0.41 28.01 -16.26
CA LYS A 225 0.29 28.70 -17.37
C LYS A 225 -0.28 30.08 -17.67
N SER A 226 -1.59 30.30 -17.47
CA SER A 226 -2.21 31.61 -17.65
C SER A 226 -1.86 32.60 -16.52
N GLY A 227 -1.16 32.14 -15.48
CA GLY A 227 -0.73 32.95 -14.34
C GLY A 227 -1.66 32.87 -13.13
N GLU A 228 -2.72 32.07 -13.20
CA GLU A 228 -3.61 31.78 -12.05
C GLU A 228 -2.91 30.82 -11.10
N ILE A 229 -1.98 31.33 -10.31
CA ILE A 229 -1.21 30.53 -9.32
C ILE A 229 -1.73 30.69 -7.89
N LYS A 230 -2.71 31.59 -7.68
CA LYS A 230 -3.33 31.88 -6.38
C LYS A 230 -4.82 32.14 -6.54
N GLY A 231 -5.62 31.60 -5.63
CA GLY A 231 -7.07 31.84 -5.57
C GLY A 231 -7.88 30.60 -5.92
N GLU A 232 -9.17 30.81 -6.14
CA GLU A 232 -10.14 29.78 -6.50
C GLU A 232 -10.59 29.98 -7.95
N SER A 233 -10.61 28.90 -8.72
CA SER A 233 -11.07 28.89 -10.10
C SER A 233 -12.02 27.71 -10.32
N ALA A 234 -12.99 27.90 -11.23
CA ALA A 234 -13.84 26.81 -11.69
C ALA A 234 -13.08 25.96 -12.72
N ILE A 235 -13.32 24.65 -12.70
CA ILE A 235 -12.80 23.68 -13.67
C ILE A 235 -13.94 22.78 -14.15
N SER A 236 -13.74 22.08 -15.26
CA SER A 236 -14.75 21.23 -15.90
C SER A 236 -15.44 20.23 -14.97
N LEU A 237 -14.74 19.72 -13.96
CA LEU A 237 -15.23 18.71 -13.03
C LEU A 237 -15.51 19.25 -11.61
N GLY A 238 -15.38 20.56 -11.37
CA GLY A 238 -15.63 21.17 -10.07
C GLY A 238 -14.85 22.45 -9.84
N GLN A 239 -14.11 22.53 -8.74
CA GLN A 239 -13.37 23.72 -8.33
C GLN A 239 -11.94 23.39 -7.93
N ILE A 240 -11.03 24.33 -8.17
CA ILE A 240 -9.63 24.26 -7.75
C ILE A 240 -9.28 25.49 -6.92
N SER A 241 -8.55 25.27 -5.83
CA SER A 241 -7.90 26.31 -5.04
C SER A 241 -6.39 26.14 -5.18
N LEU A 242 -5.74 27.15 -5.75
CA LEU A 242 -4.30 27.21 -5.92
C LEU A 242 -3.69 28.13 -4.88
N LYS A 243 -2.65 27.66 -4.20
CA LYS A 243 -1.80 28.47 -3.32
C LYS A 243 -0.34 28.19 -3.66
N LEU A 244 -0.01 28.45 -4.92
CA LEU A 244 1.32 28.23 -5.46
C LEU A 244 2.18 29.50 -5.35
N SER A 245 3.48 29.28 -5.29
CA SER A 245 4.52 30.31 -5.22
C SER A 245 5.74 29.83 -5.98
N LYS A 246 6.57 30.76 -6.46
CA LYS A 246 7.86 30.39 -7.06
C LYS A 246 8.73 29.70 -6.02
N LYS A 247 9.45 28.66 -6.45
CA LYS A 247 10.41 27.93 -5.63
C LYS A 247 11.36 28.89 -4.91
N SER A 248 11.51 28.67 -3.61
CA SER A 248 12.23 29.55 -2.68
C SER A 248 13.43 28.86 -2.03
N LYS A 249 13.68 27.60 -2.38
CA LYS A 249 14.60 26.66 -1.74
C LYS A 249 14.24 26.36 -0.30
N LYS A 250 12.94 26.40 0.04
CA LYS A 250 12.46 26.09 1.38
C LYS A 250 12.55 24.59 1.62
N THR A 251 13.39 24.20 2.56
CA THR A 251 13.51 22.79 2.97
C THR A 251 12.49 22.47 4.06
N VAL A 252 11.82 21.33 3.95
CA VAL A 252 10.89 20.82 4.97
C VAL A 252 11.11 19.33 5.21
N ASN A 253 10.77 18.86 6.41
CA ASN A 253 10.73 17.43 6.72
C ASN A 253 9.46 16.82 6.09
N ILE A 254 9.64 15.87 5.16
CA ILE A 254 8.53 15.24 4.43
C ILE A 254 7.64 14.40 5.33
N ILE A 255 8.20 13.77 6.37
CA ILE A 255 7.45 12.91 7.30
C ILE A 255 6.47 13.77 8.09
N GLU A 256 6.95 14.86 8.67
CA GLU A 256 6.09 15.80 9.42
C GLU A 256 5.00 16.44 8.53
N GLN A 257 5.34 16.74 7.27
CA GLN A 257 4.35 17.27 6.31
C GLN A 257 3.29 16.24 5.95
N ASP A 258 3.69 14.99 5.66
CA ASP A 258 2.75 13.90 5.37
C ASP A 258 1.85 13.58 6.58
N GLU A 259 2.41 13.59 7.79
CA GLU A 259 1.63 13.42 9.03
C GLU A 259 0.61 14.55 9.23
N ARG A 260 1.04 15.81 9.05
CA ARG A 260 0.13 16.97 9.11
C ARG A 260 -0.95 16.89 8.05
N LEU A 261 -0.61 16.48 6.83
CA LEU A 261 -1.58 16.28 5.76
C LEU A 261 -2.62 15.23 6.17
N ARG A 262 -2.18 14.07 6.67
CA ARG A 262 -3.08 12.97 7.08
C ARG A 262 -4.00 13.37 8.24
N MET A 263 -3.50 14.14 9.21
CA MET A 263 -4.31 14.62 10.34
C MET A 263 -5.39 15.62 9.91
N ASN A 264 -5.15 16.37 8.84
CA ASN A 264 -6.05 17.41 8.35
C ASN A 264 -6.80 17.00 7.07
N LEU A 265 -6.63 15.77 6.59
CA LEU A 265 -7.23 15.31 5.35
C LEU A 265 -8.74 15.15 5.55
N PRO A 266 -9.59 15.83 4.75
CA PRO A 266 -11.04 15.64 4.86
C PRO A 266 -11.43 14.18 4.66
N ASN A 267 -12.53 13.76 5.28
CA ASN A 267 -13.06 12.41 5.09
C ASN A 267 -13.32 12.15 3.60
N GLY A 268 -12.84 11.00 3.10
CA GLY A 268 -12.98 10.62 1.70
C GLY A 268 -12.03 11.32 0.72
N ALA A 269 -11.23 12.29 1.16
CA ALA A 269 -10.21 12.92 0.32
C ALA A 269 -8.98 12.02 0.13
N ASN A 270 -8.26 12.26 -0.97
CA ASN A 270 -6.93 11.73 -1.19
C ASN A 270 -5.92 12.89 -1.13
N GLY A 271 -4.75 12.65 -0.56
CA GLY A 271 -3.72 13.67 -0.40
C GLY A 271 -2.33 13.11 -0.66
N VAL A 272 -1.43 13.95 -1.15
CA VAL A 272 -0.01 13.63 -1.34
C VAL A 272 0.86 14.87 -1.12
N VAL A 273 2.10 14.65 -0.70
CA VAL A 273 3.16 15.67 -0.70
C VAL A 273 4.25 15.23 -1.67
N PHE A 274 4.65 16.09 -2.60
CA PHE A 274 5.57 15.78 -3.69
C PHE A 274 6.72 16.79 -3.79
N SER A 275 7.91 16.30 -4.11
CA SER A 275 9.07 17.10 -4.52
C SER A 275 10.05 16.20 -5.28
N SER A 276 10.65 16.69 -6.37
CA SER A 276 11.74 15.97 -7.05
C SER A 276 13.05 15.99 -6.28
N GLN A 277 13.24 16.96 -5.37
CA GLN A 277 14.49 17.14 -4.63
C GLN A 277 14.34 16.56 -3.23
N LYS A 278 14.94 15.38 -3.01
CA LYS A 278 14.92 14.68 -1.72
C LYS A 278 16.33 14.43 -1.20
N ASN A 279 16.58 14.80 0.05
CA ASN A 279 17.77 14.44 0.80
C ASN A 279 17.36 13.78 2.12
N GLY A 280 17.31 12.45 2.14
CA GLY A 280 16.79 11.68 3.26
C GLY A 280 15.32 12.02 3.54
N ASN A 281 15.03 12.53 4.74
CA ASN A 281 13.69 12.94 5.16
C ASN A 281 13.36 14.40 4.81
N TYR A 282 14.26 15.12 4.16
CA TYR A 282 14.06 16.51 3.82
C TYR A 282 13.80 16.67 2.32
N VAL A 283 12.82 17.50 1.98
CA VAL A 283 12.48 17.87 0.60
C VAL A 283 12.53 19.38 0.43
N VAL A 284 12.84 19.83 -0.78
CA VAL A 284 12.90 21.26 -1.11
C VAL A 284 11.65 21.67 -1.88
N ASP A 285 11.01 22.74 -1.43
CA ASP A 285 9.84 23.39 -2.03
C ASP A 285 8.76 22.37 -2.48
N PRO A 286 8.14 21.62 -1.55
CA PRO A 286 7.18 20.61 -1.94
C PRO A 286 5.88 21.20 -2.48
N ILE A 287 5.19 20.40 -3.28
CA ILE A 287 3.81 20.59 -3.68
C ILE A 287 2.94 19.65 -2.84
N GLN A 288 2.02 20.21 -2.06
CA GLN A 288 0.95 19.45 -1.42
C GLN A 288 -0.26 19.44 -2.33
N MET A 289 -0.87 18.28 -2.51
CA MET A 289 -2.09 18.16 -3.31
C MET A 289 -3.16 17.41 -2.53
N ILE A 290 -4.38 17.95 -2.55
CA ILE A 290 -5.59 17.31 -2.02
C ILE A 290 -6.60 17.20 -3.15
N LEU A 291 -7.22 16.04 -3.31
CA LEU A 291 -8.30 15.79 -4.24
C LEU A 291 -9.47 15.13 -3.50
N MET A 292 -10.65 15.74 -3.58
CA MET A 292 -11.86 15.21 -2.96
C MET A 292 -13.10 15.36 -3.85
N SER A 293 -14.17 14.64 -3.52
CA SER A 293 -15.49 14.80 -4.15
C SER A 293 -16.44 15.49 -3.17
N LYS A 294 -17.32 16.37 -3.68
CA LYS A 294 -18.40 16.98 -2.87
C LYS A 294 -19.46 15.96 -2.45
N LYS A 295 -19.63 14.89 -3.23
CA LYS A 295 -20.60 13.84 -2.96
C LYS A 295 -19.92 12.72 -2.19
N GLU A 296 -20.40 12.48 -0.97
CA GLU A 296 -20.03 11.28 -0.19
C GLU A 296 -20.48 9.98 -0.89
#